data_AF-A0A6B2G0R1-F1
#
_entry.id   AF-A0A6B2G0R1-F1
#
_cell.length_a   1.000
_cell.length_b   1.000
_cell.length_c   1.000
_cell.angle_alpha   90.00
_cell.angle_beta   90.00
_cell.angle_gamma   90.00
#
_symmetry.space_group_name_H-M   'P 1'
#
loop_
_entity.id
_entity.type
_entity.pdbx_description
1 polymer ?
#
loop_
_entity_poly.entity_id
_entity_poly.type
_entity_poly.pdbx_seq_one_letter_code
_entity_poly.pdbx_strand_id
1 'polypeptide(L)'
;YQLDILRRSKLNYQGVQFIAGNVVTVSQAQNLIMAGADAVRVGMGSGSICITQEVMACGRAQGSSVYHVSNYCATQGVPVIADGGIGSVGAVVKACALGASSVMMGRLLAGSTEAPGEFTTIDGVRVKKYRGMGSLEAMKINNSSRMRYLSEKSKLQVAQGVTGTIRDKGSLHSLIPYMISGMQHSLQDIGVSSLDLLRKNSRNGNIRFELRSLSSKMEGNVHGLHSYEKVLY
;
A
#
# COMPACT_ATOMS: atom_id res chain seq x y z
N TYR A 1 -5.29 -23.21 -3.44
CA TYR A 1 -6.44 -22.36 -3.05
C TYR A 1 -6.52 -21.07 -3.86
N GLN A 2 -5.67 -20.06 -3.64
CA GLN A 2 -5.80 -18.77 -4.35
C GLN A 2 -5.73 -18.90 -5.88
N LEU A 3 -4.78 -19.67 -6.39
CA LEU A 3 -4.62 -19.93 -7.83
C LEU A 3 -5.85 -20.62 -8.42
N ASP A 4 -6.42 -21.58 -7.70
CA ASP A 4 -7.57 -22.35 -8.18
C ASP A 4 -8.83 -21.48 -8.24
N ILE A 5 -9.02 -20.60 -7.26
CA ILE A 5 -10.11 -19.62 -7.27
C ILE A 5 -9.94 -18.65 -8.43
N LEU A 6 -8.74 -18.13 -8.66
CA LEU A 6 -8.48 -17.22 -9.76
C LEU A 6 -8.81 -17.89 -11.10
N ARG A 7 -8.31 -19.10 -11.35
CA ARG A 7 -8.59 -19.84 -12.59
C ARG A 7 -10.08 -20.09 -12.79
N ARG A 8 -10.78 -20.56 -11.76
CA ARG A 8 -12.24 -20.76 -11.82
C ARG A 8 -12.98 -19.45 -12.07
N SER A 9 -12.54 -18.36 -11.45
CA SER A 9 -13.18 -17.05 -11.61
C SER A 9 -13.00 -16.51 -13.03
N LYS A 10 -11.80 -16.66 -13.62
CA LYS A 10 -11.54 -16.28 -15.02
C LYS A 10 -12.38 -17.09 -16.00
N LEU A 11 -12.61 -18.38 -15.72
CA LEU A 11 -13.47 -19.22 -16.55
C LEU A 11 -14.95 -18.82 -16.46
N ASN A 12 -15.44 -18.56 -15.24
CA ASN A 12 -16.87 -18.33 -14.98
C ASN A 12 -17.32 -16.88 -15.27
N TYR A 13 -16.41 -15.92 -15.21
CA TYR A 13 -16.72 -14.50 -15.34
C TYR A 13 -15.88 -13.86 -16.45
N GLN A 14 -16.22 -14.19 -17.69
CA GLN A 14 -15.57 -13.63 -18.87
C GLN A 14 -15.79 -12.11 -18.93
N GLY A 15 -14.75 -11.37 -19.35
CA GLY A 15 -14.78 -9.89 -19.42
C GLY A 15 -14.51 -9.18 -18.09
N VAL A 16 -14.54 -9.88 -16.95
CA VAL A 16 -14.19 -9.30 -15.65
C VAL A 16 -12.66 -9.25 -15.47
N GLN A 17 -12.17 -8.12 -14.95
CA GLN A 17 -10.76 -7.92 -14.60
C GLN A 17 -10.49 -8.38 -13.16
N PHE A 18 -9.42 -9.14 -12.95
CA PHE A 18 -9.05 -9.72 -11.68
C PHE A 18 -7.70 -9.22 -11.18
N ILE A 19 -7.73 -8.53 -10.03
CA ILE A 19 -6.54 -8.14 -9.29
C ILE A 19 -6.21 -9.25 -8.29
N ALA A 20 -5.04 -9.88 -8.42
CA ALA A 20 -4.63 -10.98 -7.55
C ALA A 20 -3.49 -10.55 -6.62
N GLY A 21 -3.50 -11.06 -5.38
CA GLY A 21 -2.46 -10.79 -4.39
C GLY A 21 -2.89 -11.11 -2.96
N ASN A 22 -2.10 -10.77 -1.95
CA ASN A 22 -0.85 -10.02 -2.07
C ASN A 22 0.35 -10.93 -2.36
N VAL A 23 1.36 -10.40 -3.06
CA VAL A 23 2.66 -11.06 -3.28
C VAL A 23 3.83 -10.14 -2.93
N VAL A 24 5.01 -10.72 -2.69
CA VAL A 24 6.26 -9.97 -2.46
C VAL A 24 7.46 -10.52 -3.25
N THR A 25 7.29 -11.59 -4.02
CA THR A 25 8.34 -12.19 -4.86
C THR A 25 7.91 -12.33 -6.31
N VAL A 26 8.91 -12.42 -7.20
CA VAL A 26 8.71 -12.66 -8.63
C VAL A 26 8.02 -14.00 -8.89
N SER A 27 8.44 -15.07 -8.20
CA SER A 27 7.85 -16.41 -8.34
C SER A 27 6.36 -16.44 -7.98
N GLN A 28 5.96 -15.73 -6.93
CA GLN A 28 4.55 -15.59 -6.55
C GLN A 28 3.76 -14.84 -7.62
N ALA A 29 4.31 -13.74 -8.14
CA ALA A 29 3.67 -12.97 -9.20
C ALA A 29 3.51 -13.78 -10.49
N GLN A 30 4.55 -14.51 -10.90
CA GLN A 30 4.52 -15.43 -12.05
C GLN A 30 3.38 -16.43 -11.93
N ASN A 31 3.21 -17.06 -10.76
CA ASN A 31 2.12 -18.02 -10.54
C ASN A 31 0.73 -17.39 -10.72
N LEU A 32 0.53 -16.16 -10.24
CA LEU A 32 -0.75 -15.46 -10.39
C LEU A 32 -1.01 -15.03 -11.83
N ILE A 33 0.02 -14.54 -12.54
CA ILE A 33 -0.09 -14.15 -13.95
C ILE A 33 -0.40 -15.37 -14.82
N MET A 34 0.29 -16.50 -14.63
CA MET A 34 0.00 -17.75 -15.33
C MET A 34 -1.41 -18.29 -15.03
N ALA A 35 -1.98 -17.95 -13.88
CA ALA A 35 -3.36 -18.29 -13.53
C ALA A 35 -4.40 -17.30 -14.10
N GLY A 36 -3.97 -16.24 -14.79
CA GLY A 36 -4.83 -15.29 -15.49
C GLY A 36 -5.11 -13.99 -14.73
N ALA A 37 -4.25 -13.57 -13.80
CA ALA A 37 -4.38 -12.27 -13.14
C ALA A 37 -4.17 -11.11 -14.12
N ASP A 38 -5.11 -10.16 -14.15
CA ASP A 38 -5.01 -8.96 -14.99
C ASP A 38 -4.21 -7.84 -14.31
N ALA A 39 -4.05 -7.89 -12.99
CA ALA A 39 -3.15 -7.04 -12.22
C ALA A 39 -2.65 -7.75 -10.95
N VAL A 40 -1.50 -7.31 -10.42
CA VAL A 40 -0.90 -7.90 -9.22
C VAL A 40 -0.84 -6.88 -8.09
N ARG A 41 -1.38 -7.24 -6.91
CA ARG A 41 -1.29 -6.46 -5.68
C ARG A 41 -0.05 -6.88 -4.87
N VAL A 42 0.83 -5.93 -4.59
CA VAL A 42 2.16 -6.19 -3.99
C VAL A 42 2.27 -5.59 -2.59
N GLY A 43 2.69 -6.43 -1.64
CA GLY A 43 3.03 -6.01 -0.27
C GLY A 43 2.59 -6.99 0.81
N MET A 44 3.45 -7.26 1.79
CA MET A 44 3.14 -8.15 2.92
C MET A 44 3.84 -7.65 4.18
N GLY A 45 3.04 -7.34 5.21
CA GLY A 45 3.54 -6.80 6.48
C GLY A 45 3.91 -5.31 6.46
N SER A 46 3.79 -4.61 5.33
CA SER A 46 4.18 -3.19 5.18
C SER A 46 3.09 -2.19 5.59
N GLY A 47 1.86 -2.66 5.83
CA GLY A 47 0.76 -1.81 6.27
C GLY A 47 0.98 -1.25 7.68
N SER A 48 0.56 -0.01 7.93
CA SER A 48 0.82 0.71 9.20
C SER A 48 0.22 0.09 10.46
N ILE A 49 -0.62 -0.92 10.30
CA ILE A 49 -1.35 -1.62 11.36
C ILE A 49 -1.19 -3.14 11.23
N CYS A 50 -0.27 -3.57 10.37
CA CYS A 50 0.03 -4.97 10.11
C CYS A 50 1.22 -5.37 10.98
N ILE A 51 1.11 -6.48 11.68
CA ILE A 51 2.18 -7.06 12.50
C ILE A 51 2.62 -8.44 11.95
N THR A 52 2.21 -8.79 10.73
CA THR A 52 2.54 -10.08 10.09
C THR A 52 4.04 -10.38 10.09
N GLN A 53 4.91 -9.39 9.83
CA GLN A 53 6.36 -9.62 9.81
C GLN A 53 6.90 -10.00 11.19
N GLU A 54 6.37 -9.40 12.25
CA GLU A 54 6.76 -9.69 13.63
C GLU A 54 6.23 -11.07 14.06
N VAL A 55 4.93 -11.31 13.89
CA VAL A 55 4.28 -12.50 14.46
C VAL A 55 4.48 -13.76 13.60
N MET A 56 4.63 -13.63 12.29
CA MET A 56 4.77 -14.77 11.36
C MET A 56 6.19 -14.91 10.79
N ALA A 57 7.13 -14.02 11.14
CA ALA A 57 8.47 -13.97 10.56
C ALA A 57 8.46 -13.95 9.01
N CYS A 58 7.39 -13.42 8.40
CA CYS A 58 7.15 -13.49 6.97
C CYS A 58 6.72 -12.13 6.41
N GLY A 59 7.39 -11.71 5.34
CA GLY A 59 7.12 -10.46 4.64
C GLY A 59 8.37 -10.01 3.91
N ARG A 60 8.35 -8.78 3.38
CA ARG A 60 9.49 -8.21 2.67
C ARG A 60 9.40 -6.68 2.69
N ALA A 61 10.54 -6.01 2.61
CA ALA A 61 10.58 -4.56 2.47
C ALA A 61 9.77 -4.11 1.25
N GLN A 62 8.86 -3.14 1.43
CA GLN A 62 7.88 -2.76 0.40
C GLN A 62 8.55 -2.26 -0.88
N GLY A 63 9.54 -1.38 -0.77
CA GLY A 63 10.26 -0.84 -1.94
C GLY A 63 10.90 -1.93 -2.78
N SER A 64 11.64 -2.86 -2.14
CA SER A 64 12.23 -4.01 -2.83
C SER A 64 11.19 -4.92 -3.45
N SER A 65 10.07 -5.17 -2.74
CA SER A 65 8.98 -6.00 -3.26
C SER A 65 8.38 -5.41 -4.53
N VAL A 66 8.05 -4.11 -4.50
CA VAL A 66 7.53 -3.38 -5.66
C VAL A 66 8.53 -3.40 -6.81
N TYR A 67 9.80 -3.09 -6.55
CA TYR A 67 10.85 -3.07 -7.57
C TYR A 67 11.00 -4.42 -8.29
N HIS A 68 11.23 -5.50 -7.54
CA HIS A 68 11.46 -6.81 -8.14
C HIS A 68 10.21 -7.36 -8.85
N VAL A 69 9.04 -7.23 -8.23
CA VAL A 69 7.80 -7.74 -8.82
C VAL A 69 7.41 -6.95 -10.05
N SER A 70 7.45 -5.61 -9.99
CA SER A 70 7.06 -4.77 -11.13
C SER A 70 7.99 -4.90 -12.34
N ASN A 71 9.30 -5.10 -12.14
CA ASN A 71 10.22 -5.37 -13.24
C ASN A 71 9.85 -6.63 -14.01
N TYR A 72 9.44 -7.69 -13.31
CA TYR A 72 8.94 -8.90 -13.95
C TYR A 72 7.55 -8.67 -14.58
N CYS A 73 6.59 -8.13 -13.84
CA CYS A 73 5.23 -7.90 -14.34
C CYS A 73 5.21 -7.00 -15.59
N ALA A 74 6.14 -6.04 -15.69
CA ALA A 74 6.29 -5.20 -16.87
C ALA A 74 6.65 -5.97 -18.15
N THR A 75 7.43 -7.07 -18.06
CA THR A 75 7.72 -7.91 -19.24
C THR A 75 6.52 -8.73 -19.67
N GLN A 76 5.54 -8.90 -18.78
CA GLN A 76 4.28 -9.62 -19.04
C GLN A 76 3.13 -8.67 -19.40
N GLY A 77 3.36 -7.34 -19.41
CA GLY A 77 2.31 -6.36 -19.63
C GLY A 77 1.27 -6.28 -18.51
N VAL A 78 1.59 -6.76 -17.29
CA VAL A 78 0.65 -6.79 -16.16
C VAL A 78 0.93 -5.63 -15.19
N PRO A 79 -0.05 -4.76 -14.88
CA PRO A 79 0.13 -3.66 -13.93
C PRO A 79 0.28 -4.13 -12.47
N VAL A 80 1.03 -3.36 -11.69
CA VAL A 80 1.28 -3.61 -10.26
C VAL A 80 0.68 -2.53 -9.38
N ILE A 81 0.01 -2.95 -8.31
CA ILE A 81 -0.52 -2.07 -7.26
C ILE A 81 0.38 -2.20 -6.02
N ALA A 82 1.04 -1.12 -5.62
CA ALA A 82 1.80 -1.08 -4.37
C ALA A 82 0.85 -0.85 -3.18
N ASP A 83 0.69 -1.86 -2.33
CA ASP A 83 -0.24 -1.85 -1.21
C ASP A 83 0.48 -1.91 0.14
N GLY A 84 0.26 -0.89 0.97
CA GLY A 84 0.88 -0.75 2.28
C GLY A 84 2.13 0.14 2.29
N GLY A 85 2.42 0.75 3.45
CA GLY A 85 3.57 1.64 3.64
C GLY A 85 3.44 3.05 3.02
N ILE A 86 2.36 3.35 2.30
CA ILE A 86 2.15 4.64 1.64
C ILE A 86 1.59 5.67 2.63
N GLY A 87 2.45 6.58 3.07
CA GLY A 87 2.12 7.58 4.10
C GLY A 87 2.19 9.04 3.67
N SER A 88 2.66 9.32 2.45
CA SER A 88 2.88 10.67 1.92
C SER A 88 2.94 10.65 0.40
N VAL A 89 2.80 11.82 -0.23
CA VAL A 89 3.02 12.01 -1.69
C VAL A 89 4.36 11.45 -2.13
N GLY A 90 5.43 11.74 -1.40
CA GLY A 90 6.77 11.21 -1.72
C GLY A 90 6.84 9.68 -1.69
N ALA A 91 6.05 9.00 -0.85
CA ALA A 91 5.97 7.54 -0.86
C ALA A 91 5.23 7.02 -2.11
N VAL A 92 4.18 7.72 -2.56
CA VAL A 92 3.47 7.41 -3.82
C VAL A 92 4.43 7.50 -5.00
N VAL A 93 5.13 8.64 -5.14
CA VAL A 93 6.06 8.89 -6.23
C VAL A 93 7.19 7.86 -6.25
N LYS A 94 7.76 7.52 -5.08
CA LYS A 94 8.76 6.46 -4.96
C LYS A 94 8.23 5.10 -5.40
N ALA A 95 7.02 4.72 -4.97
CA ALA A 95 6.42 3.46 -5.39
C ALA A 95 6.22 3.39 -6.91
N CYS A 96 5.75 4.48 -7.52
CA CYS A 96 5.62 4.57 -8.97
C CYS A 96 6.97 4.56 -9.70
N ALA A 97 7.98 5.27 -9.18
CA ALA A 97 9.34 5.27 -9.74
C ALA A 97 9.99 3.89 -9.66
N LEU A 98 9.70 3.12 -8.61
CA LEU A 98 10.09 1.72 -8.47
C LEU A 98 9.28 0.75 -9.34
N GLY A 99 8.33 1.24 -10.15
CA GLY A 99 7.64 0.46 -11.18
C GLY A 99 6.15 0.18 -10.92
N ALA A 100 5.57 0.62 -9.80
CA ALA A 100 4.13 0.45 -9.56
C ALA A 100 3.29 1.28 -10.56
N SER A 101 2.22 0.66 -11.07
CA SER A 101 1.22 1.32 -11.92
C SER A 101 0.29 2.21 -11.10
N SER A 102 -0.06 1.76 -9.89
CA SER A 102 -0.87 2.50 -8.93
C SER A 102 -0.48 2.14 -7.49
N VAL A 103 -1.02 2.88 -6.52
CA VAL A 103 -0.82 2.65 -5.10
C VAL A 103 -2.15 2.44 -4.39
N MET A 104 -2.15 1.63 -3.35
CA MET A 104 -3.30 1.42 -2.47
C MET A 104 -3.00 1.96 -1.07
N MET A 105 -3.93 2.77 -0.54
CA MET A 105 -3.73 3.53 0.69
C MET A 105 -4.83 3.21 1.70
N GLY A 106 -4.45 2.71 2.87
CA GLY A 106 -5.36 2.54 4.01
C GLY A 106 -5.32 3.75 4.94
N ARG A 107 -4.26 3.85 5.76
CA ARG A 107 -4.07 4.88 6.80
C ARG A 107 -4.23 6.32 6.29
N LEU A 108 -3.84 6.59 5.05
CA LEU A 108 -3.93 7.96 4.52
C LEU A 108 -5.38 8.40 4.37
N LEU A 109 -6.27 7.49 3.97
CA LEU A 109 -7.67 7.74 3.67
C LEU A 109 -8.61 7.46 4.86
N ALA A 110 -8.19 6.60 5.81
CA ALA A 110 -9.05 6.14 6.91
C ALA A 110 -9.53 7.24 7.87
N GLY A 111 -8.82 8.37 7.96
CA GLY A 111 -9.23 9.52 8.76
C GLY A 111 -10.14 10.51 8.02
N SER A 112 -10.53 10.21 6.78
CA SER A 112 -11.36 11.11 5.98
C SER A 112 -12.83 11.10 6.43
N THR A 113 -13.55 12.14 6.05
CA THR A 113 -14.99 12.26 6.32
C THR A 113 -15.78 11.12 5.68
N GLU A 114 -15.41 10.74 4.46
CA GLU A 114 -16.05 9.72 3.63
C GLU A 114 -15.70 8.27 4.07
N ALA A 115 -14.62 8.09 4.83
CA ALA A 115 -14.28 6.78 5.37
C ALA A 115 -15.38 6.29 6.35
N PRO A 116 -15.74 4.99 6.33
CA PRO A 116 -16.78 4.46 7.20
C PRO A 116 -16.41 4.55 8.68
N GLY A 117 -17.44 4.63 9.52
CA GLY A 117 -17.32 4.77 10.98
C GLY A 117 -17.43 6.21 11.45
N GLU A 118 -17.79 6.39 12.71
CA GLU A 118 -18.02 7.70 13.31
C GLU A 118 -16.76 8.29 13.93
N PHE A 119 -16.68 9.63 13.94
CA PHE A 119 -15.67 10.34 14.69
C PHE A 119 -15.97 10.32 16.19
N THR A 120 -14.92 10.16 16.98
CA THR A 120 -14.95 10.26 18.44
C THR A 120 -13.86 11.22 18.90
N THR A 121 -13.99 11.79 20.08
CA THR A 121 -12.96 12.67 20.65
C THR A 121 -12.20 11.90 21.72
N ILE A 122 -10.88 11.88 21.60
CA ILE A 122 -9.96 11.31 22.58
C ILE A 122 -8.93 12.39 22.90
N ASP A 123 -8.82 12.78 24.17
CA ASP A 123 -7.88 13.80 24.65
C ASP A 123 -7.94 15.12 23.85
N GLY A 124 -9.17 15.56 23.53
CA GLY A 124 -9.41 16.78 22.74
C GLY A 124 -9.13 16.64 21.24
N VAL A 125 -8.70 15.46 20.77
CA VAL A 125 -8.42 15.19 19.35
C VAL A 125 -9.56 14.41 18.72
N ARG A 126 -10.08 14.90 17.60
CA ARG A 126 -11.07 14.20 16.77
C ARG A 126 -10.41 13.05 16.02
N VAL A 127 -10.89 11.83 16.22
CA VAL A 127 -10.31 10.59 15.68
C VAL A 127 -11.37 9.61 15.17
N LYS A 128 -10.98 8.75 14.23
CA LYS A 128 -11.73 7.56 13.78
C LYS A 128 -11.03 6.28 14.19
N LYS A 129 -11.80 5.23 14.43
CA LYS A 129 -11.27 3.88 14.66
C LYS A 129 -10.72 3.30 13.34
N TYR A 130 -9.52 2.75 13.39
CA TYR A 130 -8.87 2.11 12.25
C TYR A 130 -8.27 0.77 12.67
N ARG A 131 -8.64 -0.30 11.98
CA ARG A 131 -8.26 -1.67 12.36
C ARG A 131 -7.76 -2.50 11.20
N GLY A 132 -6.87 -3.42 11.52
CA GLY A 132 -6.27 -4.32 10.53
C GLY A 132 -7.23 -5.46 10.26
N MET A 133 -7.28 -5.92 9.01
CA MET A 133 -8.11 -7.09 8.70
C MET A 133 -7.63 -8.35 9.47
N GLY A 134 -6.36 -8.38 9.88
CA GLY A 134 -5.79 -9.43 10.74
C GLY A 134 -5.89 -9.15 12.24
N SER A 135 -6.58 -8.09 12.66
CA SER A 135 -6.86 -7.85 14.08
C SER A 135 -7.92 -8.82 14.59
N LEU A 136 -7.85 -9.19 15.88
CA LEU A 136 -8.86 -10.05 16.51
C LEU A 136 -10.28 -9.48 16.36
N GLU A 137 -10.41 -8.16 16.46
CA GLU A 137 -11.69 -7.48 16.28
C GLU A 137 -12.24 -7.67 14.86
N ALA A 138 -11.43 -7.45 13.83
CA ALA A 138 -11.86 -7.63 12.45
C ALA A 138 -12.16 -9.10 12.11
N MET A 139 -11.41 -10.04 12.69
CA MET A 139 -11.62 -11.47 12.51
C MET A 139 -12.87 -11.99 13.22
N LYS A 140 -13.22 -11.44 14.40
CA LYS A 140 -14.47 -11.78 15.10
C LYS A 140 -15.70 -11.34 14.30
N ILE A 141 -15.65 -10.16 13.69
CA ILE A 141 -16.80 -9.56 13.00
C ILE A 141 -16.99 -10.13 11.59
N ASN A 142 -15.91 -10.43 10.87
CA ASN A 142 -15.99 -10.72 9.43
C ASN A 142 -15.34 -12.08 9.09
N ASN A 143 -16.13 -13.00 8.50
CA ASN A 143 -15.62 -14.30 8.07
C ASN A 143 -14.58 -14.19 6.95
N SER A 144 -14.71 -13.23 6.02
CA SER A 144 -13.72 -12.98 4.98
C SER A 144 -12.36 -12.58 5.56
N SER A 145 -12.33 -11.86 6.68
CA SER A 145 -11.09 -11.60 7.42
C SER A 145 -10.48 -12.90 7.94
N ARG A 146 -11.27 -13.78 8.55
CA ARG A 146 -10.79 -15.08 9.05
C ARG A 146 -10.24 -15.96 7.92
N MET A 147 -10.94 -16.01 6.79
CA MET A 147 -10.49 -16.71 5.57
C MET A 147 -9.14 -16.20 5.09
N ARG A 148 -8.97 -14.86 5.06
CA ARG A 148 -7.74 -14.22 4.58
C ARG A 148 -6.51 -14.65 5.39
N TYR A 149 -6.67 -14.90 6.69
CA TYR A 149 -5.61 -15.35 7.61
C TYR A 149 -5.72 -16.84 7.97
N LEU A 150 -6.42 -17.62 7.15
CA LEU A 150 -6.55 -19.09 7.28
C LEU A 150 -6.97 -19.57 8.68
N SER A 151 -7.77 -18.76 9.37
CA SER A 151 -8.13 -18.96 10.78
C SER A 151 -9.60 -19.37 10.98
N GLU A 152 -10.31 -19.80 9.94
CA GLU A 152 -11.74 -20.14 10.02
C GLU A 152 -12.05 -21.27 11.01
N LYS A 153 -11.20 -22.31 11.04
CA LYS A 153 -11.40 -23.53 11.83
C LYS A 153 -10.52 -23.58 13.09
N SER A 154 -9.72 -22.56 13.35
CA SER A 154 -8.81 -22.56 14.49
C SER A 154 -9.53 -22.14 15.77
N LYS A 155 -9.32 -22.91 16.86
CA LYS A 155 -9.80 -22.54 18.20
C LYS A 155 -9.08 -21.30 18.74
N LEU A 156 -7.80 -21.13 18.39
CA LEU A 156 -7.00 -19.97 18.76
C LEU A 156 -6.71 -19.13 17.52
N GLN A 157 -7.17 -17.88 17.52
CA GLN A 157 -6.90 -16.93 16.44
C GLN A 157 -5.63 -16.14 16.75
N VAL A 158 -4.64 -16.23 15.87
CA VAL A 158 -3.39 -15.47 15.98
C VAL A 158 -3.55 -14.16 15.22
N ALA A 159 -3.43 -13.03 15.93
CA ALA A 159 -3.56 -11.72 15.33
C ALA A 159 -2.37 -11.39 14.42
N GLN A 160 -2.65 -10.88 13.23
CA GLN A 160 -1.65 -10.36 12.29
C GLN A 160 -1.81 -8.85 12.03
N GLY A 161 -2.70 -8.20 12.78
CA GLY A 161 -2.88 -6.75 12.76
C GLY A 161 -3.41 -6.22 14.09
N VAL A 162 -3.38 -4.90 14.22
CA VAL A 162 -3.83 -4.19 15.43
C VAL A 162 -5.07 -3.34 15.14
N THR A 163 -5.74 -2.93 16.21
CA THR A 163 -6.76 -1.88 16.20
C THR A 163 -6.18 -0.63 16.85
N GLY A 164 -6.42 0.53 16.26
CA GLY A 164 -6.06 1.82 16.84
C GLY A 164 -7.00 2.93 16.37
N THR A 165 -6.56 4.17 16.54
CA THR A 165 -7.28 5.36 16.10
C THR A 165 -6.43 6.21 15.16
N ILE A 166 -7.07 6.95 14.26
CA ILE A 166 -6.46 7.86 13.32
C ILE A 166 -7.10 9.23 13.48
N ARG A 167 -6.28 10.28 13.54
CA ARG A 167 -6.74 11.67 13.55
C ARG A 167 -7.56 12.00 12.30
N ASP A 168 -8.55 12.86 12.48
CA ASP A 168 -9.29 13.46 11.38
C ASP A 168 -8.35 14.12 10.36
N LYS A 169 -8.66 13.89 9.08
CA LYS A 169 -7.91 14.41 7.93
C LYS A 169 -8.77 15.25 7.00
N GLY A 170 -9.99 15.57 7.41
CA GLY A 170 -10.94 16.31 6.58
C GLY A 170 -11.54 15.46 5.47
N SER A 171 -11.98 16.10 4.40
CA SER A 171 -12.63 15.43 3.27
C SER A 171 -11.60 14.94 2.24
N LEU A 172 -11.92 13.83 1.58
CA LEU A 172 -11.20 13.38 0.39
C LEU A 172 -11.22 14.43 -0.74
N HIS A 173 -12.25 15.29 -0.79
CA HIS A 173 -12.33 16.38 -1.76
C HIS A 173 -11.19 17.40 -1.60
N SER A 174 -10.58 17.52 -0.42
CA SER A 174 -9.39 18.35 -0.21
C SER A 174 -8.10 17.53 -0.34
N LEU A 175 -8.08 16.31 0.22
CA LEU A 175 -6.89 15.46 0.25
C LEU A 175 -6.45 14.98 -1.14
N ILE A 176 -7.38 14.60 -2.01
CA ILE A 176 -7.07 14.05 -3.34
C ILE A 176 -6.44 15.12 -4.25
N PRO A 177 -7.01 16.34 -4.39
CA PRO A 177 -6.34 17.41 -5.14
C PRO A 177 -4.94 17.73 -4.63
N TYR A 178 -4.76 17.83 -3.29
CA TYR A 178 -3.44 18.01 -2.70
C TYR A 178 -2.45 16.93 -3.15
N MET A 179 -2.86 15.66 -3.12
CA MET A 179 -1.98 14.58 -3.56
C MET A 179 -1.66 14.65 -5.05
N ILE A 180 -2.63 14.98 -5.90
CA ILE A 180 -2.42 15.12 -7.34
C ILE A 180 -1.42 16.25 -7.62
N SER A 181 -1.63 17.44 -7.04
CA SER A 181 -0.72 18.57 -7.21
C SER A 181 0.68 18.26 -6.68
N GLY A 182 0.78 17.63 -5.50
CA GLY A 182 2.07 17.22 -4.94
C GLY A 182 2.80 16.20 -5.83
N MET A 183 2.07 15.28 -6.46
CA MET A 183 2.64 14.35 -7.43
C MET A 183 3.11 15.08 -8.69
N GLN A 184 2.32 16.01 -9.23
CA GLN A 184 2.68 16.81 -10.40
C GLN A 184 3.97 17.62 -10.17
N HIS A 185 4.09 18.31 -9.02
CA HIS A 185 5.31 19.01 -8.64
C HIS A 185 6.49 18.05 -8.51
N SER A 186 6.29 16.87 -7.90
CA SER A 186 7.35 15.87 -7.80
C SER A 186 7.84 15.37 -9.17
N LEU A 187 6.92 15.20 -10.13
CA LEU A 187 7.28 14.80 -11.50
C LEU A 187 8.02 15.91 -12.24
N GLN A 188 7.62 17.17 -12.04
CA GLN A 188 8.31 18.34 -12.56
C GLN A 188 9.76 18.41 -12.05
N ASP A 189 9.97 18.25 -10.74
CA ASP A 189 11.32 18.27 -10.13
C ASP A 189 12.21 17.12 -10.62
N ILE A 190 11.62 15.95 -10.90
CA ILE A 190 12.32 14.80 -11.49
C ILE A 190 12.59 15.02 -13.00
N GLY A 191 11.88 15.96 -13.64
CA GLY A 191 12.00 16.25 -15.07
C GLY A 191 11.24 15.28 -15.98
N VAL A 192 10.09 14.76 -15.54
CA VAL A 192 9.23 13.86 -16.32
C VAL A 192 7.79 14.36 -16.40
N SER A 193 7.13 14.18 -17.55
CA SER A 193 5.77 14.69 -17.78
C SER A 193 4.65 13.68 -17.53
N SER A 194 4.96 12.41 -17.24
CA SER A 194 3.95 11.39 -16.94
C SER A 194 4.49 10.26 -16.06
N LEU A 195 3.59 9.50 -15.42
CA LEU A 195 3.96 8.32 -14.64
C LEU A 195 4.52 7.19 -15.52
N ASP A 196 4.10 7.10 -16.78
CA ASP A 196 4.67 6.14 -17.73
C ASP A 196 6.12 6.46 -18.04
N LEU A 197 6.43 7.74 -18.29
CA LEU A 197 7.80 8.20 -18.48
C LEU A 197 8.63 8.01 -17.22
N LEU A 198 8.09 8.30 -16.03
CA LEU A 198 8.76 8.03 -14.75
C LEU A 198 9.18 6.55 -14.65
N ARG A 199 8.26 5.62 -14.88
CA ARG A 199 8.53 4.18 -14.81
C ARG A 199 9.52 3.72 -15.88
N LYS A 200 9.39 4.22 -17.11
CA LYS A 200 10.24 3.86 -18.25
C LYS A 200 11.67 4.37 -18.04
N ASN A 201 11.81 5.65 -17.69
CA ASN A 201 13.11 6.30 -17.45
C ASN A 201 13.83 5.71 -16.24
N SER A 202 13.10 5.33 -15.18
CA SER A 202 13.67 4.59 -14.04
C SER A 202 14.24 3.24 -14.47
N ARG A 203 13.47 2.44 -15.24
CA ARG A 203 13.92 1.13 -15.74
C ARG A 203 15.11 1.23 -16.70
N ASN A 204 15.16 2.29 -17.51
CA ASN A 204 16.25 2.53 -18.46
C ASN A 204 17.48 3.20 -17.82
N GLY A 205 17.41 3.57 -16.54
CA GLY A 205 18.53 4.18 -15.81
C GLY A 205 18.73 5.68 -16.08
N ASN A 206 17.80 6.34 -16.78
CA ASN A 206 17.79 7.79 -17.00
C ASN A 206 17.46 8.57 -15.72
N ILE A 207 16.67 7.97 -14.82
CA ILE A 207 16.44 8.52 -13.47
C ILE A 207 17.42 7.84 -12.51
N ARG A 208 18.05 8.65 -11.66
CA ARG A 208 19.02 8.20 -10.66
C ARG A 208 18.37 8.21 -9.27
N PHE A 209 18.83 7.31 -8.41
CA PHE A 209 18.40 7.22 -7.02
C PHE A 209 19.63 7.24 -6.14
N GLU A 210 19.49 7.83 -4.95
CA GLU A 210 20.54 7.87 -3.95
C GLU A 210 20.05 7.22 -2.65
N LEU A 211 20.90 6.40 -2.04
CA LEU A 211 20.58 5.78 -0.76
C LEU A 211 20.77 6.79 0.36
N ARG A 212 19.87 6.77 1.34
CA ARG A 212 19.94 7.66 2.51
C ARG A 212 20.22 6.88 3.77
N SER A 213 21.30 7.24 4.45
CA SER A 213 21.61 6.77 5.79
C SER A 213 20.53 7.16 6.79
N LEU A 214 20.58 6.61 8.01
CA LEU A 214 19.66 7.03 9.08
C LEU A 214 19.80 8.52 9.39
N SER A 215 21.02 9.03 9.48
CA SER A 215 21.29 10.45 9.73
C SER A 215 20.75 11.34 8.61
N SER A 216 21.00 10.99 7.34
CA SER A 216 20.45 11.75 6.21
C SER A 216 18.92 11.74 6.20
N LYS A 217 18.27 10.65 6.64
CA LYS A 217 16.81 10.60 6.80
C LYS A 217 16.31 11.54 7.88
N MET A 218 17.01 11.65 9.01
CA MET A 218 16.67 12.60 10.08
C MET A 218 16.85 14.04 9.58
N GLU A 219 17.97 14.33 8.94
CA GLU A 219 18.29 15.63 8.33
C GLU A 219 17.23 16.07 7.30
N GLY A 220 16.77 15.18 6.41
CA GLY A 220 15.75 15.58 5.45
C GLY A 220 14.32 15.63 6.01
N ASN A 221 14.11 15.47 7.32
CA ASN A 221 12.85 15.77 8.00
C ASN A 221 13.01 17.08 8.80
N VAL A 222 11.92 17.60 9.38
CA VAL A 222 11.99 18.76 10.29
C VAL A 222 12.84 18.40 11.51
N HIS A 223 13.91 19.16 11.77
CA HIS A 223 14.83 18.96 12.87
C HIS A 223 15.39 20.32 13.35
N GLY A 224 15.91 20.38 14.58
CA GLY A 224 16.56 21.58 15.13
C GLY A 224 15.63 22.71 15.59
N LEU A 225 14.32 22.46 15.73
CA LEU A 225 13.33 23.44 16.18
C LEU A 225 12.82 23.11 17.59
N HIS A 226 12.52 24.13 18.40
CA HIS A 226 11.87 23.97 19.70
C HIS A 226 10.41 23.47 19.57
N SER A 227 9.66 24.03 18.60
CA SER A 227 8.32 23.58 18.24
C SER A 227 8.02 23.89 16.77
N TYR A 228 7.08 23.15 16.16
CA TYR A 228 6.59 23.41 14.81
C TYR A 228 5.19 22.81 14.61
N GLU A 229 4.42 23.39 13.71
CA GLU A 229 3.17 22.81 13.22
C GLU A 229 3.35 22.33 11.78
N LYS A 230 2.92 21.08 11.51
CA LYS A 230 3.05 20.47 10.18
C LYS A 230 1.74 20.54 9.42
N VAL A 231 1.49 21.68 8.80
CA VAL A 231 0.37 21.89 7.88
C VAL A 231 0.78 21.42 6.49
N LEU A 232 -0.06 20.61 5.83
CA LEU A 232 0.25 20.04 4.51
C LEU A 232 -0.39 20.81 3.36
N TYR A 233 -1.56 21.38 3.61
CA TYR A 233 -2.37 22.17 2.71
C TYR A 233 -3.43 22.93 3.51
#